data_AF-A0A933HB12-F1
#
_entry.id   AF-A0A933HB12-F1
#
_cell.length_a   1.000
_cell.length_b   1.000
_cell.length_c   1.000
_cell.angle_alpha   90.00
_cell.angle_beta   90.00
_cell.angle_gamma   90.00
#
_symmetry.space_group_name_H-M   'P 1'
#
loop_
_entity.id
_entity.type
_entity.pdbx_description
1 polymer ?
#
loop_
_entity_poly.entity_id
_entity_poly.type
_entity_poly.pdbx_seq_one_letter_code
_entity_poly.pdbx_strand_id
1 'polypeptide(L)'
;ADKTPKGNAAAGKPQYEKVCINCHGPNGNAINFGDLAVPELVGHVAADNPWEFIHKVRFGQPGWPMPSGITNEWTSQDFANVLAYGQTLSKAPALSGGGPLYDAWWEAIGAEKPTTDQPLWKTQTTNTRKGADTWRCKECHGWDYKGVKGAYGSGSHKTGFVGILDSASKSTDDLTAWLTGKKNPNHDFSKQLNDVQVKALVVFIQKELTDTAPFINADKTIKGGDPAKGKTKFNATCAACHGQDGKKINFGDQAILHP
;
A
#
# COMPACT_ATOMS: atom_id res chain seq x y z
N ALA A 1 35.98 9.74 -3.73
CA ALA A 1 35.47 10.85 -2.89
C ALA A 1 34.78 10.25 -1.66
N ASP A 2 35.01 10.82 -0.48
CA ASP A 2 34.35 10.41 0.77
C ASP A 2 32.83 10.60 0.66
N LYS A 3 32.06 9.54 0.95
CA LYS A 3 30.59 9.50 0.88
C LYS A 3 29.93 9.83 2.24
N THR A 4 30.72 10.19 3.24
CA THR A 4 30.24 10.52 4.57
C THR A 4 29.56 11.89 4.57
N PRO A 5 28.28 11.98 4.96
CA PRO A 5 27.59 13.26 5.06
C PRO A 5 28.12 14.04 6.25
N LYS A 6 28.38 15.33 6.04
CA LYS A 6 28.76 16.27 7.11
C LYS A 6 27.57 16.75 7.95
N GLY A 7 26.40 16.11 7.79
CA GLY A 7 25.16 16.46 8.47
C GLY A 7 24.94 15.67 9.75
N ASN A 8 24.03 16.16 10.59
CA ASN A 8 23.60 15.50 11.81
C ASN A 8 22.30 14.73 11.56
N ALA A 9 22.34 13.40 11.66
CA ALA A 9 21.18 12.54 11.45
C ALA A 9 20.02 12.84 12.42
N ALA A 10 20.29 13.14 13.69
CA ALA A 10 19.25 13.50 14.65
C ALA A 10 18.56 14.82 14.27
N ALA A 11 19.31 15.76 13.69
CA ALA A 11 18.77 17.02 13.19
C ALA A 11 18.10 16.92 11.81
N GLY A 12 18.21 15.78 11.12
CA GLY A 12 17.56 15.52 9.82
C GLY A 12 16.28 14.68 9.93
N LYS A 13 16.15 13.93 11.03
CA LYS A 13 14.97 13.11 11.33
C LYS A 13 13.66 13.92 11.31
N PRO A 14 13.55 15.11 11.93
CA PRO A 14 12.29 15.88 11.91
C PRO A 14 11.86 16.29 10.49
N GLN A 15 12.80 16.64 9.62
CA GLN A 15 12.55 17.00 8.22
C GLN A 15 12.04 15.78 7.44
N TYR A 16 12.67 14.61 7.66
CA TYR A 16 12.21 13.36 7.09
C TYR A 16 10.79 13.01 7.56
N GLU A 17 10.52 13.08 8.87
CA GLU A 17 9.21 12.79 9.46
C GLU A 17 8.12 13.78 9.02
N LYS A 18 8.49 15.02 8.69
CA LYS A 18 7.53 16.02 8.21
C LYS A 18 7.13 15.80 6.74
N VAL A 19 8.06 15.37 5.89
CA VAL A 19 7.88 15.40 4.43
C VAL A 19 7.97 14.01 3.81
N CYS A 20 9.00 13.23 4.15
CA CYS A 20 9.36 12.00 3.46
C CYS A 20 8.58 10.78 3.96
N ILE A 21 8.26 10.71 5.25
CA ILE A 21 7.58 9.56 5.88
C ILE A 21 6.24 9.23 5.21
N ASN A 22 5.56 10.24 4.66
CA ASN A 22 4.23 10.11 4.07
C ASN A 22 4.22 9.17 2.86
N CYS A 23 5.36 9.07 2.15
CA CYS A 23 5.50 8.17 1.01
C CYS A 23 6.51 7.06 1.30
N HIS A 24 7.65 7.37 1.94
CA HIS A 24 8.73 6.42 2.14
C HIS A 24 8.61 5.59 3.43
N GLY A 25 7.64 5.88 4.28
CA GLY A 25 7.41 5.20 5.55
C GLY A 25 8.44 5.56 6.63
N PRO A 26 8.20 5.18 7.90
CA PRO A 26 9.09 5.53 9.03
C PRO A 26 10.51 4.99 8.88
N ASN A 27 10.68 3.91 8.11
CA ASN A 27 11.95 3.22 7.93
C ASN A 27 12.59 3.45 6.55
N GLY A 28 12.03 4.32 5.70
CA GLY A 28 12.59 4.63 4.37
C GLY A 28 12.46 3.52 3.33
N ASN A 29 11.61 2.53 3.60
CA ASN A 29 11.55 1.27 2.89
C ASN A 29 10.14 0.90 2.42
N ALA A 30 9.20 1.86 2.41
CA ALA A 30 7.84 1.64 1.92
C ALA A 30 7.73 1.65 0.39
N ILE A 31 8.70 2.23 -0.32
CA ILE A 31 8.75 2.26 -1.79
C ILE A 31 10.06 1.62 -2.24
N ASN A 32 9.96 0.60 -3.08
CA ASN A 32 11.09 0.01 -3.81
C ASN A 32 11.22 0.68 -5.18
N PHE A 33 12.34 1.35 -5.42
CA PHE A 33 12.69 2.01 -6.68
C PHE A 33 13.33 1.05 -7.69
N GLY A 34 13.82 -0.10 -7.21
CA GLY A 34 14.45 -1.14 -8.01
C GLY A 34 13.59 -2.40 -8.13
N ASP A 35 14.20 -3.45 -8.65
CA ASP A 35 13.56 -4.76 -8.73
C ASP A 35 13.44 -5.41 -7.35
N LEU A 36 12.53 -6.35 -7.18
CA LEU A 36 12.33 -7.03 -5.89
C LEU A 36 13.48 -7.99 -5.53
N ALA A 37 14.21 -8.48 -6.53
CA ALA A 37 15.42 -9.28 -6.31
C ALA A 37 16.63 -8.43 -5.90
N VAL A 38 16.62 -7.14 -6.28
CA VAL A 38 17.69 -6.17 -6.00
C VAL A 38 17.01 -4.86 -5.57
N PRO A 39 16.44 -4.81 -4.36
CA PRO A 39 15.65 -3.67 -3.93
C PRO A 39 16.52 -2.41 -3.85
N GLU A 40 15.97 -1.29 -4.30
CA GLU A 40 16.54 0.04 -4.15
C GLU A 40 15.58 0.87 -3.31
N LEU A 41 16.03 1.36 -2.16
CA LEU A 41 15.21 2.04 -1.15
C LEU A 41 15.88 3.36 -0.79
N VAL A 42 15.24 4.19 0.03
CA VAL A 42 15.83 5.46 0.48
C VAL A 42 17.19 5.23 1.14
N GLY A 43 17.31 4.19 1.97
CA GLY A 43 18.58 3.81 2.60
C GLY A 43 19.66 3.36 1.61
N HIS A 44 19.28 2.75 0.49
CA HIS A 44 20.21 2.40 -0.60
C HIS A 44 20.71 3.66 -1.30
N VAL A 45 19.80 4.48 -1.83
CA VAL A 45 20.15 5.69 -2.59
C VAL A 45 21.00 6.64 -1.73
N ALA A 46 20.63 6.84 -0.46
CA ALA A 46 21.38 7.70 0.46
C ALA A 46 22.82 7.24 0.72
N ALA A 47 23.05 5.93 0.82
CA ALA A 47 24.36 5.37 1.11
C ALA A 47 25.21 5.16 -0.14
N ASP A 48 24.59 4.64 -1.20
CA ASP A 48 25.30 4.12 -2.36
C ASP A 48 25.51 5.24 -3.39
N ASN A 49 24.53 6.16 -3.55
CA ASN A 49 24.59 7.35 -4.41
C ASN A 49 24.10 8.65 -3.73
N PRO A 50 24.86 9.19 -2.75
CA PRO A 50 24.45 10.37 -1.98
C PRO A 50 24.25 11.63 -2.85
N TRP A 51 24.90 11.72 -4.01
CA TRP A 51 24.71 12.83 -4.95
C TRP A 51 23.33 12.80 -5.60
N GLU A 52 22.87 11.62 -6.02
CA GLU A 52 21.52 11.43 -6.53
C GLU A 52 20.47 11.69 -5.45
N PHE A 53 20.69 11.18 -4.23
CA PHE A 53 19.81 11.46 -3.10
C PHE A 53 19.61 12.97 -2.92
N ILE A 54 20.70 13.73 -2.84
CA ILE A 54 20.64 15.19 -2.66
C ILE A 54 19.96 15.86 -3.85
N HIS A 55 20.25 15.44 -5.08
CA HIS A 55 19.60 16.00 -6.27
C HIS A 55 18.08 15.81 -6.20
N LYS A 56 17.61 14.59 -5.96
CA LYS A 56 16.19 14.26 -5.89
C LYS A 56 15.48 14.92 -4.71
N VAL A 57 16.12 15.02 -3.55
CA VAL A 57 15.54 15.76 -2.40
C VAL A 57 15.43 17.26 -2.68
N ARG A 58 16.39 17.84 -3.41
CA ARG A 58 16.37 19.27 -3.76
C ARG A 58 15.29 19.58 -4.79
N PHE A 59 15.12 18.74 -5.81
CA PHE A 59 14.36 19.07 -7.01
C PHE A 59 13.11 18.21 -7.25
N GLY A 60 12.92 17.13 -6.49
CA GLY A 60 11.86 16.13 -6.69
C GLY A 60 12.29 14.98 -7.62
N GLN A 61 11.31 14.13 -7.96
CA GLN A 61 11.48 12.95 -8.82
C GLN A 61 10.60 13.08 -10.07
N PRO A 62 11.14 12.99 -11.29
CA PRO A 62 10.33 13.00 -12.51
C PRO A 62 9.24 11.92 -12.50
N GLY A 63 8.02 12.28 -12.91
CA GLY A 63 6.87 11.36 -12.98
C GLY A 63 6.25 10.98 -11.64
N TRP A 64 6.79 11.45 -10.51
CA TRP A 64 6.27 11.17 -9.17
C TRP A 64 6.06 12.47 -8.39
N PRO A 65 5.06 12.54 -7.50
CA PRO A 65 4.79 13.74 -6.70
C PRO A 65 5.77 13.89 -5.53
N MET A 66 7.05 13.57 -5.72
CA MET A 66 8.08 13.76 -4.69
C MET A 66 8.35 15.27 -4.52
N PRO A 67 8.11 15.83 -3.32
CA PRO A 67 8.22 17.27 -3.10
C PRO A 67 9.67 17.76 -3.22
N SER A 68 9.85 19.01 -3.66
CA SER A 68 11.15 19.70 -3.73
C SER A 68 11.46 20.38 -2.40
N GLY A 69 12.61 20.04 -1.79
CA GLY A 69 13.08 20.71 -0.57
C GLY A 69 13.43 22.18 -0.79
N ILE A 70 13.80 22.59 -2.00
CA ILE A 70 14.01 24.02 -2.33
C ILE A 70 12.69 24.80 -2.27
N THR A 71 11.61 24.20 -2.77
CA THR A 71 10.26 24.81 -2.68
C THR A 71 9.77 24.92 -1.24
N ASN A 72 10.30 24.07 -0.34
CA ASN A 72 10.05 24.11 1.09
C ASN A 72 11.08 24.96 1.87
N GLU A 73 11.89 25.77 1.18
CA GLU A 73 12.89 26.68 1.77
C GLU A 73 13.95 25.99 2.64
N TRP A 74 14.29 24.73 2.33
CA TRP A 74 15.34 23.99 3.07
C TRP A 74 16.73 24.57 2.80
N THR A 75 17.54 24.64 3.86
CA THR A 75 18.93 25.08 3.79
C THR A 75 19.87 23.98 3.30
N SER A 76 21.09 24.35 2.90
CA SER A 76 22.16 23.38 2.62
C SER A 76 22.43 22.45 3.81
N GLN A 77 22.27 22.95 5.04
CA GLN A 77 22.44 22.14 6.24
C GLN A 77 21.29 21.15 6.43
N ASP A 78 20.05 21.52 6.09
CA ASP A 78 18.91 20.59 6.12
C ASP A 78 19.11 19.44 5.13
N PHE A 79 19.60 19.73 3.92
CA PHE A 79 19.93 18.69 2.94
C PHE A 79 21.05 17.75 3.44
N ALA A 80 22.09 18.29 4.07
CA ALA A 80 23.13 17.47 4.68
C ALA A 80 22.59 16.61 5.84
N ASN A 81 21.74 17.17 6.70
CA ASN A 81 21.16 16.47 7.84
C ASN A 81 20.21 15.35 7.41
N VAL A 82 19.35 15.60 6.42
CA VAL A 82 18.41 14.57 5.91
C VAL A 82 19.13 13.47 5.13
N LEU A 83 20.25 13.77 4.44
CA LEU A 83 21.12 12.74 3.87
C LEU A 83 21.76 11.89 4.98
N ALA A 84 22.29 12.53 6.03
CA ALA A 84 22.85 11.82 7.18
C ALA A 84 21.81 10.90 7.84
N TYR A 85 20.58 11.36 7.99
CA TYR A 85 19.48 10.52 8.48
C TYR A 85 19.12 9.41 7.48
N GLY A 86 19.02 9.72 6.19
CA GLY A 86 18.70 8.78 5.12
C GLY A 86 19.64 7.57 5.08
N GLN A 87 20.93 7.77 5.37
CA GLN A 87 21.92 6.69 5.45
C GLN A 87 21.73 5.75 6.64
N THR A 88 20.94 6.13 7.65
CA THR A 88 20.58 5.26 8.78
C THR A 88 19.31 4.43 8.52
N LEU A 89 18.61 4.70 7.42
CA LEU A 89 17.35 4.04 7.09
C LEU A 89 17.55 2.59 6.62
N SER A 90 16.49 1.81 6.73
CA SER A 90 16.52 0.39 6.39
C SER A 90 16.82 0.18 4.91
N LYS A 91 17.74 -0.73 4.64
CA LYS A 91 17.97 -1.35 3.32
C LYS A 91 17.14 -2.62 3.11
N ALA A 92 16.43 -3.08 4.14
CA ALA A 92 15.45 -4.15 4.02
C ALA A 92 14.07 -3.56 3.65
N PRO A 93 13.37 -4.09 2.63
CA PRO A 93 12.04 -3.62 2.26
C PRO A 93 11.06 -3.76 3.43
N ALA A 94 10.18 -2.78 3.62
CA ALA A 94 9.06 -2.95 4.55
C ALA A 94 8.19 -4.08 4.01
N LEU A 95 7.84 -5.03 4.87
CA LEU A 95 6.81 -6.03 4.55
C LEU A 95 5.39 -5.45 4.74
N SER A 96 5.22 -4.15 4.48
CA SER A 96 3.92 -3.48 4.44
C SER A 96 3.59 -3.19 2.98
N GLY A 97 2.29 -3.13 2.64
CA GLY A 97 1.84 -3.03 1.25
C GLY A 97 0.98 -4.19 0.76
N GLY A 98 0.64 -5.15 1.63
CA GLY A 98 -0.34 -6.19 1.30
C GLY A 98 -1.76 -5.64 1.10
N GLY A 99 -2.10 -4.49 1.70
CA GLY A 99 -3.39 -3.82 1.48
C GLY A 99 -3.65 -3.44 0.02
N PRO A 100 -2.76 -2.70 -0.66
CA PRO A 100 -2.86 -2.45 -2.10
C PRO A 100 -2.93 -3.75 -2.94
N LEU A 101 -2.15 -4.77 -2.59
CA LEU A 101 -2.18 -6.08 -3.27
C LEU A 101 -3.56 -6.76 -3.14
N TYR A 102 -4.24 -6.58 -2.01
CA TYR A 102 -5.57 -7.15 -1.74
C TYR A 102 -6.67 -6.59 -2.66
N ASP A 103 -6.56 -5.33 -3.09
CA ASP A 103 -7.49 -4.77 -4.09
C ASP A 103 -7.12 -5.18 -5.50
N ALA A 104 -5.98 -4.68 -6.01
CA ALA A 104 -5.59 -4.86 -7.41
C ALA A 104 -4.08 -5.05 -7.50
N TRP A 105 -3.60 -6.25 -7.17
CA TRP A 105 -2.17 -6.57 -7.13
C TRP A 105 -1.43 -6.21 -8.40
N TRP A 106 -2.04 -6.32 -9.58
CA TRP A 106 -1.38 -5.99 -10.85
C TRP A 106 -1.10 -4.49 -10.96
N GLU A 107 -1.99 -3.62 -10.47
CA GLU A 107 -1.75 -2.17 -10.45
C GLU A 107 -0.68 -1.81 -9.41
N ALA A 108 -0.75 -2.47 -8.24
CA ALA A 108 0.20 -2.24 -7.16
C ALA A 108 1.65 -2.62 -7.52
N ILE A 109 1.84 -3.59 -8.42
CA ILE A 109 3.18 -4.07 -8.82
C ILE A 109 3.54 -3.72 -10.27
N GLY A 110 2.67 -3.02 -11.00
CA GLY A 110 2.86 -2.68 -12.42
C GLY A 110 2.87 -3.90 -13.36
N ALA A 111 2.18 -4.98 -13.01
CA ALA A 111 2.04 -6.16 -13.86
C ALA A 111 0.93 -5.98 -14.89
N GLU A 112 0.93 -6.84 -15.91
CA GLU A 112 -0.15 -6.91 -16.89
C GLU A 112 -1.48 -7.26 -16.21
N LYS A 113 -2.53 -6.51 -16.56
CA LYS A 113 -3.89 -6.74 -16.06
C LYS A 113 -4.40 -8.11 -16.52
N PRO A 114 -4.88 -8.98 -15.61
CA PRO A 114 -5.43 -10.27 -15.99
C PRO A 114 -6.64 -10.14 -16.92
N THR A 115 -6.69 -10.96 -17.98
CA THR A 115 -7.77 -10.94 -18.98
C THR A 115 -8.76 -12.09 -18.81
N THR A 116 -8.41 -13.13 -18.04
CA THR A 116 -9.23 -14.30 -17.77
C THR A 116 -9.83 -14.25 -16.37
N ASP A 117 -10.80 -15.11 -16.10
CA ASP A 117 -11.34 -15.29 -14.74
C ASP A 117 -10.34 -16.04 -13.85
N GLN A 118 -10.33 -15.71 -12.56
CA GLN A 118 -9.59 -16.43 -11.53
C GLN A 118 -10.14 -17.88 -11.44
N PRO A 119 -9.30 -18.93 -11.35
CA PRO A 119 -9.75 -20.32 -11.46
C PRO A 119 -10.83 -20.79 -10.47
N LEU A 120 -10.87 -20.28 -9.23
CA LEU A 120 -11.91 -20.52 -8.25
C LEU A 120 -13.21 -19.79 -8.55
N TRP A 121 -13.21 -18.77 -9.41
CA TRP A 121 -14.41 -18.00 -9.72
C TRP A 121 -15.54 -18.88 -10.26
N LYS A 122 -15.21 -19.98 -10.93
CA LYS A 122 -16.17 -20.98 -11.43
C LYS A 122 -16.93 -21.75 -10.35
N THR A 123 -16.52 -21.66 -9.08
CA THR A 123 -17.18 -22.39 -7.98
C THR A 123 -18.32 -21.60 -7.33
N GLN A 124 -18.55 -20.36 -7.76
CA GLN A 124 -19.70 -19.54 -7.39
C GLN A 124 -20.52 -19.17 -8.62
N THR A 125 -21.81 -18.88 -8.44
CA THR A 125 -22.75 -18.54 -9.52
C THR A 125 -23.53 -17.24 -9.28
N THR A 126 -23.26 -16.53 -8.19
CA THR A 126 -24.06 -15.38 -7.74
C THR A 126 -23.48 -14.03 -8.17
N ASN A 127 -22.16 -13.93 -8.32
CA ASN A 127 -21.48 -12.72 -8.78
C ASN A 127 -21.11 -12.86 -10.26
N THR A 128 -21.56 -11.90 -11.08
CA THR A 128 -21.46 -11.94 -12.55
C THR A 128 -20.23 -11.24 -13.13
N ARG A 129 -19.34 -10.72 -12.27
CA ARG A 129 -18.07 -10.11 -12.70
C ARG A 129 -17.16 -11.11 -13.42
N LYS A 130 -16.24 -10.57 -14.23
CA LYS A 130 -15.35 -11.32 -15.13
C LYS A 130 -13.98 -10.67 -15.21
N GLY A 131 -13.01 -11.39 -15.77
CA GLY A 131 -11.64 -10.93 -16.01
C GLY A 131 -10.95 -10.51 -14.71
N ALA A 132 -10.17 -9.43 -14.78
CA ALA A 132 -9.39 -8.90 -13.67
C ALA A 132 -10.18 -8.70 -12.36
N ASP A 133 -11.47 -8.37 -12.41
CA ASP A 133 -12.27 -8.17 -11.20
C ASP A 133 -12.33 -9.42 -10.32
N THR A 134 -12.30 -10.60 -10.95
CA THR A 134 -12.33 -11.89 -10.25
C THR A 134 -10.99 -12.24 -9.59
N TRP A 135 -9.90 -11.56 -9.96
CA TRP A 135 -8.57 -11.72 -9.39
C TRP A 135 -8.30 -10.82 -8.19
N ARG A 136 -9.20 -9.88 -7.90
CA ARG A 136 -9.12 -9.02 -6.73
C ARG A 136 -9.46 -9.82 -5.48
N CYS A 137 -8.57 -9.87 -4.49
CA CYS A 137 -8.82 -10.64 -3.26
C CYS A 137 -10.10 -10.16 -2.56
N LYS A 138 -10.34 -8.84 -2.57
CA LYS A 138 -11.56 -8.22 -2.04
C LYS A 138 -12.84 -8.72 -2.70
N GLU A 139 -12.80 -9.24 -3.93
CA GLU A 139 -14.01 -9.66 -4.62
C GLU A 139 -14.57 -10.98 -4.06
N CYS A 140 -13.68 -11.82 -3.52
CA CYS A 140 -14.05 -13.03 -2.79
C CYS A 140 -14.19 -12.77 -1.28
N HIS A 141 -13.22 -12.07 -0.68
CA HIS A 141 -13.06 -11.97 0.77
C HIS A 141 -13.67 -10.70 1.38
N GLY A 142 -14.18 -9.78 0.55
CA GLY A 142 -14.91 -8.58 0.94
C GLY A 142 -14.02 -7.39 1.32
N TRP A 143 -14.51 -6.17 1.12
CA TRP A 143 -13.83 -4.96 1.59
C TRP A 143 -13.78 -4.82 3.11
N ASP A 144 -14.70 -5.49 3.81
CA ASP A 144 -14.74 -5.60 5.26
C ASP A 144 -14.02 -6.85 5.78
N TYR A 145 -13.34 -7.60 4.89
CA TYR A 145 -12.58 -8.81 5.18
C TYR A 145 -13.39 -9.98 5.75
N LYS A 146 -14.72 -9.92 5.72
CA LYS A 146 -15.64 -10.91 6.30
C LYS A 146 -16.30 -11.82 5.26
N GLY A 147 -16.12 -11.54 3.97
CA GLY A 147 -16.69 -12.31 2.86
C GLY A 147 -18.19 -12.49 3.03
N VAL A 148 -18.66 -13.75 2.95
CA VAL A 148 -20.08 -14.13 3.09
C VAL A 148 -20.70 -13.75 4.43
N LYS A 149 -19.91 -13.58 5.50
CA LYS A 149 -20.40 -13.16 6.81
C LYS A 149 -20.50 -11.63 6.96
N GLY A 150 -20.04 -10.89 5.94
CA GLY A 150 -19.94 -9.44 5.95
C GLY A 150 -20.86 -8.75 4.95
N ALA A 151 -20.43 -7.57 4.50
CA ALA A 151 -21.09 -6.77 3.47
C ALA A 151 -21.32 -7.56 2.17
N TYR A 152 -20.47 -8.56 1.89
CA TYR A 152 -20.56 -9.41 0.69
C TYR A 152 -21.41 -10.68 0.92
N GLY A 153 -22.13 -10.79 2.05
CA GLY A 153 -23.13 -11.84 2.27
C GLY A 153 -24.39 -11.69 1.38
N SER A 154 -24.60 -10.51 0.81
CA SER A 154 -25.73 -10.17 -0.05
C SER A 154 -25.33 -9.16 -1.14
N GLY A 155 -26.27 -8.81 -2.03
CA GLY A 155 -26.05 -7.83 -3.09
C GLY A 155 -25.23 -8.35 -4.28
N SER A 156 -24.83 -7.43 -5.16
CA SER A 156 -24.16 -7.73 -6.43
C SER A 156 -22.73 -8.27 -6.29
N HIS A 157 -22.15 -8.20 -5.09
CA HIS A 157 -20.82 -8.73 -4.79
C HIS A 157 -20.83 -10.14 -4.17
N LYS A 158 -22.02 -10.68 -3.87
CA LYS A 158 -22.14 -11.96 -3.18
C LYS A 158 -21.50 -13.10 -3.98
N THR A 159 -20.53 -13.78 -3.37
CA THR A 159 -19.89 -14.99 -3.93
C THR A 159 -20.08 -16.23 -3.07
N GLY A 160 -20.31 -16.05 -1.76
CA GLY A 160 -20.35 -17.15 -0.79
C GLY A 160 -18.99 -17.55 -0.21
N PHE A 161 -17.89 -16.93 -0.65
CA PHE A 161 -16.56 -17.18 -0.09
C PHE A 161 -16.42 -16.60 1.32
N VAL A 162 -15.60 -17.25 2.15
CA VAL A 162 -15.33 -16.81 3.52
C VAL A 162 -14.42 -15.58 3.54
N GLY A 163 -14.52 -14.77 4.59
CA GLY A 163 -13.58 -13.68 4.85
C GLY A 163 -12.19 -14.15 5.30
N ILE A 164 -11.27 -13.20 5.43
CA ILE A 164 -9.89 -13.40 5.89
C ILE A 164 -9.61 -12.87 7.30
N LEU A 165 -10.57 -12.19 7.94
CA LEU A 165 -10.34 -11.58 9.26
C LEU A 165 -9.86 -12.59 10.32
N ASP A 166 -10.48 -13.77 10.38
CA ASP A 166 -10.09 -14.84 11.32
C ASP A 166 -8.72 -15.49 10.96
N SER A 167 -8.25 -15.28 9.73
CA SER A 167 -6.98 -15.82 9.24
C SER A 167 -5.75 -15.12 9.83
N ALA A 168 -5.92 -14.00 10.51
CA ALA A 168 -4.83 -13.29 11.20
C ALA A 168 -4.10 -14.17 12.24
N SER A 169 -4.79 -15.17 12.80
CA SER A 169 -4.25 -16.11 13.78
C SER A 169 -3.43 -17.27 13.17
N LYS A 170 -3.44 -17.43 11.84
CA LYS A 170 -2.73 -18.52 11.15
C LYS A 170 -1.23 -18.28 11.11
N SER A 171 -0.46 -19.36 11.03
CA SER A 171 0.99 -19.26 10.86
C SER A 171 1.36 -18.70 9.48
N THR A 172 2.55 -18.12 9.40
CA THR A 172 3.14 -17.62 8.13
C THR A 172 3.15 -18.71 7.06
N ASP A 173 3.51 -19.94 7.42
CA ASP A 173 3.57 -21.07 6.49
C ASP A 173 2.18 -21.50 6.01
N ASP A 174 1.17 -21.51 6.88
CA ASP A 174 -0.21 -21.86 6.49
C ASP A 174 -0.76 -20.81 5.51
N LEU A 175 -0.58 -19.52 5.80
CA LEU A 175 -1.00 -18.43 4.92
C LEU A 175 -0.26 -18.45 3.58
N THR A 176 1.06 -18.66 3.61
CA THR A 176 1.87 -18.79 2.39
C THR A 176 1.41 -19.98 1.55
N ALA A 177 1.07 -21.11 2.18
CA ALA A 177 0.57 -22.29 1.48
C ALA A 177 -0.81 -22.06 0.83
N TRP A 178 -1.66 -21.21 1.39
CA TRP A 178 -2.89 -20.76 0.73
C TRP A 178 -2.63 -19.85 -0.46
N LEU A 179 -1.73 -18.87 -0.33
CA LEU A 179 -1.41 -17.90 -1.38
C LEU A 179 -0.65 -18.52 -2.57
N THR A 180 0.12 -19.59 -2.32
CA THR A 180 0.95 -20.27 -3.35
C THR A 180 0.29 -21.55 -3.88
N GLY A 181 -1.01 -21.72 -3.66
CA GLY A 181 -1.77 -22.84 -4.20
C GLY A 181 -1.50 -24.20 -3.58
N LYS A 182 -0.55 -24.33 -2.63
CA LYS A 182 -0.23 -25.61 -1.97
C LYS A 182 -1.42 -26.20 -1.20
N LYS A 183 -2.30 -25.35 -0.65
CA LYS A 183 -3.56 -25.79 -0.01
C LYS A 183 -4.70 -25.96 -0.99
N ASN A 184 -4.71 -25.19 -2.07
CA ASN A 184 -5.73 -25.23 -3.11
C ASN A 184 -5.13 -24.72 -4.44
N PRO A 185 -4.88 -25.59 -5.42
CA PRO A 185 -4.25 -25.20 -6.68
C PRO A 185 -5.02 -24.12 -7.48
N ASN A 186 -6.33 -23.99 -7.27
CA ASN A 186 -7.13 -22.96 -7.92
C ASN A 186 -7.01 -21.58 -7.22
N HIS A 187 -6.39 -21.50 -6.04
CA HIS A 187 -6.06 -20.29 -5.30
C HIS A 187 -4.58 -19.90 -5.45
N ASP A 188 -3.90 -20.39 -6.48
CA ASP A 188 -2.47 -20.15 -6.67
C ASP A 188 -2.19 -18.76 -7.28
N PHE A 189 -1.49 -17.92 -6.52
CA PHE A 189 -0.97 -16.63 -6.98
C PHE A 189 0.56 -16.65 -7.21
N SER A 190 1.24 -17.78 -7.04
CA SER A 190 2.71 -17.87 -7.16
C SER A 190 3.24 -17.57 -8.57
N LYS A 191 2.37 -17.61 -9.58
CA LYS A 191 2.70 -17.20 -10.96
C LYS A 191 2.62 -15.69 -11.17
N GLN A 192 1.88 -14.99 -10.31
CA GLN A 192 1.63 -13.55 -10.40
C GLN A 192 2.47 -12.78 -9.38
N LEU A 193 2.68 -13.37 -8.20
CA LEU A 193 3.31 -12.73 -7.06
C LEU A 193 4.58 -13.48 -6.66
N ASN A 194 5.66 -12.75 -6.45
CA ASN A 194 6.90 -13.28 -5.90
C ASN A 194 6.85 -13.35 -4.37
N ASP A 195 7.90 -13.94 -3.79
CA ASP A 195 7.99 -14.20 -2.35
C ASP A 195 7.83 -12.94 -1.49
N VAL A 196 8.31 -11.78 -1.95
CA VAL A 196 8.18 -10.51 -1.20
C VAL A 196 6.71 -10.07 -1.16
N GLN A 197 6.01 -10.14 -2.29
CA GLN A 197 4.59 -9.75 -2.40
C GLN A 197 3.69 -10.73 -1.63
N VAL A 198 3.98 -12.03 -1.72
CA VAL A 198 3.30 -13.05 -0.90
C VAL A 198 3.52 -12.76 0.58
N LYS A 199 4.74 -12.46 1.00
CA LYS A 199 5.05 -12.14 2.40
C LYS A 199 4.39 -10.83 2.86
N ALA A 200 4.26 -9.83 1.98
CA ALA A 200 3.51 -8.61 2.27
C ALA A 200 2.01 -8.88 2.48
N LEU A 201 1.39 -9.76 1.68
CA LEU A 201 0.02 -10.22 1.91
C LEU A 201 -0.12 -10.99 3.24
N VAL A 202 0.86 -11.84 3.59
CA VAL A 202 0.86 -12.54 4.88
C VAL A 202 0.92 -11.56 6.05
N VAL A 203 1.81 -10.56 5.99
CA VAL A 203 1.90 -9.53 7.03
C VAL A 203 0.62 -8.71 7.10
N PHE A 204 0.05 -8.32 5.96
CA PHE A 204 -1.24 -7.64 5.90
C PHE A 204 -2.33 -8.44 6.64
N ILE A 205 -2.48 -9.73 6.31
CA ILE A 205 -3.45 -10.63 6.95
C ILE A 205 -3.22 -10.72 8.47
N GLN A 206 -1.97 -10.87 8.91
CA GLN A 206 -1.64 -11.11 10.31
C GLN A 206 -1.63 -9.85 11.20
N LYS A 207 -1.30 -8.69 10.62
CA LYS A 207 -0.91 -7.50 11.40
C LYS A 207 -1.65 -6.23 11.02
N GLU A 208 -2.16 -6.12 9.80
CA GLU A 208 -2.72 -4.88 9.27
C GLU A 208 -4.24 -4.95 9.06
N LEU A 209 -4.83 -6.15 9.01
CA LEU A 209 -6.28 -6.30 9.01
C LEU A 209 -6.90 -5.66 10.25
N THR A 210 -8.01 -4.97 10.03
CA THR A 210 -8.81 -4.36 11.10
C THR A 210 -10.27 -4.71 10.89
N ASP A 211 -10.98 -5.07 11.97
CA ASP A 211 -12.43 -5.17 11.91
C ASP A 211 -12.98 -3.75 11.77
N THR A 212 -13.73 -3.50 10.70
CA THR A 212 -14.32 -2.19 10.42
C THR A 212 -15.67 -1.97 11.09
N ALA A 213 -16.32 -3.04 11.60
CA ALA A 213 -17.63 -2.95 12.27
C ALA A 213 -17.68 -2.01 13.49
N PRO A 214 -16.61 -1.80 14.26
CA PRO A 214 -16.58 -0.78 15.30
C PRO A 214 -16.70 0.67 14.78
N PHE A 215 -16.42 0.92 13.50
CA PHE A 215 -16.36 2.27 12.92
C PHE A 215 -17.44 2.52 11.86
N ILE A 216 -18.03 1.47 11.27
CA ILE A 216 -19.00 1.56 10.17
C ILE A 216 -20.23 0.70 10.50
N ASN A 217 -21.40 1.34 10.50
CA ASN A 217 -22.69 0.68 10.67
C ASN A 217 -23.10 -0.07 9.39
N ALA A 218 -24.04 -1.02 9.50
CA ALA A 218 -24.54 -1.78 8.35
C ALA A 218 -25.21 -0.89 7.28
N ASP A 219 -25.76 0.26 7.66
CA ASP A 219 -26.34 1.28 6.77
C ASP A 219 -25.29 2.24 6.17
N LYS A 220 -23.99 1.92 6.32
CA LYS A 220 -22.82 2.70 5.87
C LYS A 220 -22.57 4.00 6.62
N THR A 221 -23.33 4.31 7.68
CA THR A 221 -23.05 5.47 8.54
C THR A 221 -21.86 5.21 9.46
N ILE A 222 -21.16 6.27 9.88
CA ILE A 222 -19.97 6.16 10.74
C ILE A 222 -20.37 6.07 12.22
N LYS A 223 -19.65 5.27 12.99
CA LYS A 223 -19.76 5.14 14.44
C LYS A 223 -18.57 5.82 15.14
N GLY A 224 -18.84 6.87 15.91
CA GLY A 224 -17.85 7.50 16.80
C GLY A 224 -16.78 8.37 16.13
N GLY A 225 -16.96 8.75 14.86
CA GLY A 225 -16.05 9.64 14.14
C GLY A 225 -16.22 11.13 14.51
N ASP A 226 -15.11 11.87 14.56
CA ASP A 226 -15.08 13.33 14.72
C ASP A 226 -14.65 13.98 13.39
N PRO A 227 -15.58 14.62 12.64
CA PRO A 227 -15.27 15.23 11.35
C PRO A 227 -14.23 16.35 11.41
N ALA A 228 -14.14 17.10 12.52
CA ALA A 228 -13.17 18.19 12.66
C ALA A 228 -11.75 17.64 12.79
N LYS A 229 -11.56 16.62 13.65
CA LYS A 229 -10.29 15.89 13.73
C LYS A 229 -9.97 15.16 12.43
N GLY A 230 -10.99 14.59 11.78
CA GLY A 230 -10.88 13.98 10.45
C GLY A 230 -10.34 14.95 9.41
N LYS A 231 -10.88 16.18 9.36
CA LYS A 231 -10.42 17.24 8.46
C LYS A 231 -8.96 17.61 8.67
N THR A 232 -8.49 17.69 9.91
CA THR A 232 -7.07 17.95 10.21
C THR A 232 -6.18 16.85 9.62
N LYS A 233 -6.54 15.58 9.81
CA LYS A 233 -5.80 14.44 9.24
C LYS A 233 -5.87 14.41 7.71
N PHE A 234 -7.05 14.63 7.14
CA PHE A 234 -7.25 14.68 5.69
C PHE A 234 -6.38 15.77 5.06
N ASN A 235 -6.37 16.98 5.63
CA ASN A 235 -5.57 18.08 5.13
C ASN A 235 -4.05 17.82 5.23
N ALA A 236 -3.62 17.13 6.28
CA ALA A 236 -2.21 16.80 6.50
C ALA A 236 -1.69 15.70 5.56
N THR A 237 -2.55 14.77 5.14
CA THR A 237 -2.10 13.55 4.45
C THR A 237 -2.75 13.36 3.09
N CYS A 238 -4.07 13.48 2.99
CA CYS A 238 -4.84 13.12 1.79
C CYS A 238 -4.95 14.28 0.79
N ALA A 239 -5.06 15.52 1.28
CA ALA A 239 -5.33 16.70 0.46
C ALA A 239 -4.21 17.03 -0.53
N ALA A 240 -2.97 16.57 -0.30
CA ALA A 240 -1.87 16.72 -1.24
C ALA A 240 -2.20 16.13 -2.62
N CYS A 241 -2.88 14.98 -2.65
CA CYS A 241 -3.30 14.30 -3.87
C CYS A 241 -4.77 14.59 -4.22
N HIS A 242 -5.67 14.57 -3.24
CA HIS A 242 -7.11 14.67 -3.46
C HIS A 242 -7.66 16.11 -3.46
N GLY A 243 -6.84 17.12 -3.12
CA GLY A 243 -7.30 18.50 -2.91
C GLY A 243 -7.95 18.67 -1.54
N GLN A 244 -8.00 19.91 -1.01
CA GLN A 244 -8.61 20.18 0.30
C GLN A 244 -10.11 19.90 0.35
N ASP A 245 -10.77 19.91 -0.80
CA ASP A 245 -12.18 19.56 -0.98
C ASP A 245 -12.39 18.11 -1.43
N GLY A 246 -11.31 17.34 -1.63
CA GLY A 246 -11.35 15.95 -2.07
C GLY A 246 -11.70 15.74 -3.55
N LYS A 247 -11.82 16.79 -4.36
CA LYS A 247 -12.33 16.71 -5.74
C LYS A 247 -11.26 16.65 -6.83
N LYS A 248 -9.97 16.68 -6.46
CA LYS A 248 -8.87 16.73 -7.44
C LYS A 248 -8.74 15.44 -8.26
N ILE A 249 -9.20 14.31 -7.73
CA ILE A 249 -9.17 13.00 -8.40
C ILE A 249 -10.58 12.44 -8.42
N ASN A 250 -11.07 12.09 -9.61
CA ASN A 250 -12.34 11.38 -9.77
C ASN A 250 -12.07 9.88 -9.87
N PHE A 251 -12.65 9.09 -8.95
CA PHE A 251 -12.52 7.63 -8.93
C PHE A 251 -13.62 6.91 -9.70
N GLY A 252 -14.68 7.61 -10.11
CA GLY A 252 -15.74 7.05 -10.93
C GLY A 252 -15.41 7.16 -12.41
N ASP A 253 -15.49 6.05 -13.13
CA ASP A 253 -15.74 6.08 -14.56
C ASP A 253 -17.12 6.72 -14.78
N GLN A 254 -17.28 7.59 -15.78
CA GLN A 254 -18.61 8.13 -16.14
C GLN A 254 -19.66 7.05 -16.49
N ALA A 255 -19.26 5.78 -16.57
CA ALA A 255 -20.11 4.63 -16.85
C ALA A 255 -20.60 3.85 -15.61
N ILE A 256 -20.05 4.08 -14.42
CA ILE A 256 -20.48 3.37 -13.19
C ILE A 256 -20.67 4.36 -12.06
N LEU A 257 -21.84 4.98 -12.03
CA LEU A 257 -22.36 5.59 -10.81
C LEU A 257 -22.56 4.49 -9.78
N HIS A 258 -21.74 4.49 -8.73
CA HIS A 258 -21.98 3.68 -7.54
C HIS A 258 -23.26 4.20 -6.85
N PRO A 259 -24.33 3.38 -6.72
CA PRO A 259 -25.46 3.70 -5.86
C PRO A 259 -25.14 3.56 -4.37
#